data_AF-A0A151MGS6-F1
#
_entry.id   AF-A0A151MGS6-F1
#
_cell.length_a   1.000
_cell.length_b   1.000
_cell.length_c   1.000
_cell.angle_alpha   90.00
_cell.angle_beta   90.00
_cell.angle_gamma   90.00
#
_symmetry.space_group_name_H-M   'P 1'
#
loop_
_entity.id
_entity.type
_entity.pdbx_description
1 polymer ?
#
loop_
_entity_poly.entity_id
_entity_poly.type
_entity_poly.pdbx_seq_one_letter_code
_entity_poly.pdbx_strand_id
1 'polypeptide(L)'
;MYPGPRRKKLWREEKERLLKMTLEERRKEYLRDYVLLKDIPTWMEDMKSKSESDDENTKEVLQVKKSLSEKVSLYRGDITLLEVDAIVNAAGNP
;
A
#
# COMPACT_ATOMS: atom_id res chain seq x y z
N MET A 1 -5.86 18.05 -21.46
CA MET A 1 -6.70 19.26 -21.22
C MET A 1 -6.44 19.76 -19.80
N TYR A 2 -5.87 20.95 -19.61
CA TYR A 2 -5.53 21.45 -18.27
C TYR A 2 -6.80 21.83 -17.48
N PRO A 3 -6.91 21.44 -16.20
CA PRO A 3 -8.06 21.82 -15.39
C PRO A 3 -8.12 23.34 -15.17
N GLY A 4 -9.29 23.92 -15.43
CA GLY A 4 -9.53 25.37 -15.30
C GLY A 4 -9.46 25.89 -13.84
N PRO A 5 -9.40 27.21 -13.62
CA PRO A 5 -9.12 27.82 -12.31
C PRO A 5 -10.10 27.43 -11.21
N ARG A 6 -11.40 27.27 -11.54
CA ARG A 6 -12.42 26.82 -10.58
C ARG A 6 -12.19 25.39 -10.10
N ARG A 7 -11.89 24.47 -11.02
CA ARG A 7 -11.52 23.08 -10.68
C ARG A 7 -10.24 23.04 -9.84
N LYS A 8 -9.30 23.97 -10.07
CA LYS A 8 -8.08 24.10 -9.25
C LYS A 8 -8.36 24.50 -7.80
N LYS A 9 -9.37 25.32 -7.53
CA LYS A 9 -9.77 25.69 -6.16
C LYS A 9 -10.43 24.50 -5.44
N LEU A 10 -11.34 23.80 -6.13
CA LEU A 10 -12.10 22.68 -5.58
C LEU A 10 -11.23 21.49 -5.15
N TRP A 11 -10.25 21.06 -5.96
CA TRP A 11 -9.41 19.91 -5.55
C TRP A 11 -8.50 20.24 -4.36
N ARG A 12 -8.10 21.51 -4.20
CA ARG A 12 -7.23 21.94 -3.09
C ARG A 12 -7.99 21.91 -1.77
N GLU A 13 -9.21 22.45 -1.77
CA GLU A 13 -10.10 22.44 -0.59
C GLU A 13 -10.41 20.99 -0.19
N GLU A 14 -10.75 20.14 -1.15
CA GLU A 14 -11.04 18.73 -0.87
C GLU A 14 -9.82 17.94 -0.40
N LYS A 15 -8.64 18.21 -0.98
CA LYS A 15 -7.38 17.63 -0.51
C LYS A 15 -7.10 18.02 0.95
N GLU A 16 -7.26 19.30 1.29
CA GLU A 16 -7.03 19.79 2.66
C GLU A 16 -8.03 19.18 3.66
N ARG A 17 -9.30 19.05 3.26
CA ARG A 17 -10.34 18.38 4.06
C ARG A 17 -9.94 16.94 4.36
N LEU A 18 -9.61 16.16 3.33
CA LEU A 18 -9.24 14.74 3.46
C LEU A 18 -7.94 14.52 4.25
N LEU A 19 -6.99 15.45 4.20
CA LEU A 19 -5.74 15.38 4.97
C LEU A 19 -5.94 15.65 6.47
N LYS A 20 -7.00 16.37 6.85
CA LYS A 20 -7.30 16.70 8.26
C LYS A 20 -8.16 15.64 8.96
N MET A 21 -8.82 14.76 8.19
CA MET A 21 -9.66 13.70 8.73
C MET A 21 -8.83 12.56 9.33
N THR A 22 -9.36 11.91 10.37
CA THR A 22 -8.78 10.67 10.87
C THR A 22 -9.05 9.50 9.93
N LEU A 23 -8.32 8.39 10.11
CA LEU A 23 -8.51 7.20 9.27
C LEU A 23 -9.93 6.62 9.42
N GLU A 24 -10.49 6.66 10.62
CA GLU A 24 -11.84 6.19 10.94
C GLU A 24 -12.92 7.03 10.26
N GLU A 25 -12.71 8.35 10.19
CA GLU A 25 -13.61 9.25 9.48
C GLU A 25 -13.53 9.02 7.97
N ARG A 26 -12.32 8.85 7.43
CA ARG A 26 -12.10 8.57 6.00
C ARG A 26 -12.80 7.27 5.58
N ARG A 27 -12.74 6.22 6.39
CA ARG A 27 -13.40 4.93 6.12
C ARG A 27 -14.93 5.04 5.95
N LYS A 28 -15.58 6.01 6.59
CA LYS A 28 -17.03 6.24 6.42
C LYS A 28 -17.39 6.78 5.04
N GLU A 29 -16.43 7.39 4.35
CA GLU A 29 -16.61 8.00 3.02
C GLU A 29 -16.08 7.11 1.88
N TYR A 30 -15.51 5.94 2.18
CA TYR A 30 -15.04 5.02 1.15
C TYR A 30 -16.21 4.45 0.36
N LEU A 31 -16.10 4.52 -0.97
CA LEU A 31 -17.12 4.00 -1.90
C LEU A 31 -17.02 2.48 -2.12
N ARG A 32 -15.90 1.88 -1.71
CA ARG A 32 -15.55 0.47 -1.94
C ARG A 32 -14.90 -0.11 -0.70
N ASP A 33 -14.81 -1.42 -0.68
CA ASP A 33 -14.02 -2.15 0.30
C ASP A 33 -12.54 -1.73 0.25
N TYR A 34 -11.81 -2.05 1.31
CA TYR A 34 -10.41 -1.70 1.48
C TYR A 34 -9.64 -2.86 2.12
N VAL A 35 -8.34 -2.90 1.85
CA VAL A 35 -7.38 -3.86 2.43
C VAL A 35 -6.46 -3.08 3.35
N LEU A 36 -6.42 -3.47 4.63
CA LEU A 36 -5.59 -2.81 5.62
C LEU A 36 -4.12 -3.20 5.43
N LEU A 37 -3.21 -2.27 5.68
CA LEU A 37 -1.76 -2.56 5.63
C LEU A 37 -1.37 -3.76 6.50
N LYS A 38 -2.00 -3.91 7.68
CA LYS A 38 -1.75 -5.03 8.60
C LYS A 38 -2.22 -6.39 8.08
N ASP A 39 -3.10 -6.42 7.09
CA ASP A 39 -3.62 -7.67 6.50
C ASP A 39 -2.73 -8.12 5.33
N ILE A 40 -1.74 -7.31 4.93
CA ILE A 40 -0.77 -7.64 3.90
C ILE A 40 0.44 -8.29 4.58
N PRO A 41 0.73 -9.58 4.33
CA PRO A 41 1.87 -10.25 4.91
C PRO A 41 3.18 -9.63 4.42
N THR A 42 4.15 -9.54 5.31
CA THR A 42 5.53 -9.19 4.95
C THR A 42 6.20 -10.33 4.17
N TRP A 43 7.23 -10.00 3.42
CA TRP A 43 8.03 -11.00 2.71
C TRP A 43 8.61 -12.05 3.66
N MET A 44 8.97 -11.65 4.89
CA MET A 44 9.41 -12.58 5.93
C MET A 44 8.32 -13.59 6.30
N GLU A 45 7.08 -13.14 6.49
CA GLU A 45 5.93 -14.01 6.83
C GLU A 45 5.57 -14.95 5.67
N ASP A 46 5.61 -14.43 4.44
CA ASP A 46 5.39 -15.20 3.21
C ASP A 46 6.47 -16.26 2.97
N MET A 47 7.73 -15.97 3.31
CA MET A 47 8.82 -16.94 3.22
C MET A 47 8.70 -18.02 4.30
N LYS A 48 8.32 -17.65 5.53
CA LYS A 48 8.13 -18.61 6.63
C LYS A 48 7.02 -19.62 6.32
N SER A 49 5.89 -19.15 5.80
CA SER A 49 4.77 -20.02 5.42
C SER A 49 5.09 -20.97 4.26
N LYS A 50 6.06 -20.62 3.39
CA LYS A 50 6.54 -21.49 2.30
C LYS A 50 7.72 -22.41 2.70
N SER A 51 8.49 -22.04 3.73
CA SER A 51 9.70 -22.76 4.15
C SER A 51 9.47 -24.04 4.97
N GLU A 52 8.22 -24.49 5.13
CA GLU A 52 7.93 -25.85 5.60
C GLU A 52 8.34 -26.93 4.58
N SER A 53 8.76 -26.56 3.37
CA SER A 53 9.41 -27.45 2.40
C SER A 53 10.90 -27.10 2.24
N ASP A 54 11.74 -27.88 2.93
CA ASP A 54 13.19 -28.12 2.76
C ASP A 54 14.03 -27.14 1.92
N ASP A 55 14.84 -26.29 2.58
CA ASP A 55 16.23 -26.04 2.15
C ASP A 55 17.04 -25.28 3.21
N GLU A 56 18.09 -25.91 3.75
CA GLU A 56 18.97 -25.35 4.80
C GLU A 56 19.80 -24.15 4.31
N ASN A 57 20.04 -24.03 3.00
CA ASN A 57 20.84 -22.97 2.39
C ASN A 57 20.13 -21.59 2.41
N THR A 58 18.80 -21.58 2.54
CA THR A 58 17.98 -20.36 2.60
C THR A 58 18.09 -19.66 3.96
N LYS A 59 18.39 -20.41 5.02
CA LYS A 59 18.38 -19.93 6.40
C LYS A 59 19.49 -18.91 6.69
N GLU A 60 20.67 -19.06 6.08
CA GLU A 60 21.80 -18.12 6.25
C GLU A 60 21.57 -16.78 5.53
N VAL A 61 21.00 -16.78 4.31
CA VAL A 61 20.65 -15.54 3.58
C VAL A 61 19.51 -14.79 4.28
N LEU A 62 18.55 -15.52 4.86
CA LEU A 62 17.44 -14.97 5.65
C LEU A 62 17.91 -14.34 6.98
N GLN A 63 18.95 -14.88 7.62
CA GLN A 63 19.47 -14.35 8.88
C GLN A 63 20.18 -13.00 8.71
N VAL A 64 20.85 -12.79 7.57
CA VAL A 64 21.66 -11.59 7.28
C VAL A 64 20.82 -10.39 6.81
N LYS A 65 19.58 -10.61 6.35
CA LYS A 65 18.69 -9.55 5.80
C LYS A 65 17.32 -9.42 6.46
N LYS A 66 17.16 -9.89 7.72
CA LYS A 66 15.88 -9.81 8.46
C LYS A 66 15.21 -8.43 8.40
N SER A 67 16.01 -7.35 8.47
CA SER A 67 15.51 -5.98 8.55
C SER A 67 14.79 -5.46 7.29
N LEU A 68 15.11 -6.00 6.11
CA LEU A 68 14.43 -5.60 4.87
C LEU A 68 13.22 -6.48 4.58
N SER A 69 13.29 -7.78 4.87
CA SER A 69 12.20 -8.71 4.64
C SER A 69 10.95 -8.44 5.48
N GLU A 70 11.10 -7.75 6.62
CA GLU A 70 9.99 -7.28 7.46
C GLU A 70 9.35 -5.97 6.95
N LYS A 71 9.98 -5.29 5.99
CA LYS A 71 9.55 -3.96 5.49
C LYS A 71 9.02 -3.98 4.06
N VAL A 72 9.10 -5.12 3.39
CA VAL A 72 8.64 -5.29 2.01
C VAL A 72 7.62 -6.41 1.95
N SER A 73 6.65 -6.28 1.06
CA SER A 73 5.60 -7.27 0.81
C SER A 73 5.43 -7.45 -0.70
N LEU A 74 5.07 -8.67 -1.11
CA LEU A 74 4.63 -8.94 -2.47
C LEU A 74 3.11 -9.13 -2.45
N TYR A 75 2.37 -8.18 -3.02
CA TYR A 75 0.92 -8.21 -3.06
C TYR A 75 0.41 -8.42 -4.49
N ARG A 76 -0.55 -9.35 -4.67
CA ARG A 76 -1.25 -9.57 -5.93
C ARG A 76 -2.74 -9.26 -5.74
N GLY A 77 -3.17 -8.12 -6.25
CA GLY A 77 -4.56 -7.67 -6.17
C GLY A 77 -4.76 -6.31 -6.81
N ASP A 78 -5.94 -5.72 -6.60
CA ASP A 78 -6.25 -4.38 -7.06
C ASP A 78 -5.57 -3.34 -6.15
N ILE A 79 -4.60 -2.59 -6.70
CA ILE A 79 -3.84 -1.57 -5.96
C ILE A 79 -4.73 -0.43 -5.44
N THR A 80 -5.92 -0.22 -6.02
CA THR A 80 -6.84 0.84 -5.59
C THR A 80 -7.57 0.53 -4.29
N LEU A 81 -7.53 -0.72 -3.83
CA LEU A 81 -8.13 -1.15 -2.56
C LEU A 81 -7.17 -1.05 -1.37
N LEU A 82 -5.88 -0.77 -1.60
CA LEU A 82 -4.89 -0.73 -0.53
C LEU A 82 -5.06 0.54 0.32
N GLU A 83 -5.35 0.37 1.62
CA GLU A 83 -5.35 1.46 2.60
C GLU A 83 -3.91 1.72 3.06
N VAL A 84 -3.16 2.45 2.22
CA VAL A 84 -1.76 2.85 2.42
C VAL A 84 -1.59 4.34 2.16
N ASP A 85 -0.51 4.94 2.68
CA ASP A 85 -0.26 6.37 2.60
C ASP A 85 -0.10 6.88 1.15
N ALA A 86 0.48 6.06 0.29
CA ALA A 86 0.70 6.38 -1.12
C ALA A 86 0.66 5.13 -1.99
N ILE A 87 0.07 5.28 -3.17
CA ILE A 87 0.15 4.33 -4.27
C ILE A 87 0.78 5.01 -5.47
N VAL A 88 1.53 4.23 -6.26
CA VAL A 88 2.18 4.73 -7.47
C VAL A 88 1.29 4.44 -8.67
N ASN A 89 1.13 5.43 -9.55
CA ASN A 89 0.42 5.27 -10.81
C ASN A 89 1.43 5.17 -11.98
N ALA A 90 1.27 4.18 -12.84
CA ALA A 90 2.01 4.06 -14.09
C ALA A 90 1.31 4.86 -15.20
N ALA A 91 1.32 6.19 -15.09
CA ALA A 91 0.72 7.07 -16.10
C ALA A 91 1.64 7.20 -17.32
N GLY A 92 1.09 7.02 -18.52
CA GLY A 92 1.77 7.37 -19.76
C GLY A 92 1.89 8.89 -19.93
N ASN A 93 2.94 9.33 -20.64
CA ASN A 93 2.99 10.72 -21.11
C ASN A 93 1.97 10.91 -22.25
N PRO A 94 1.21 12.02 -22.26
CA PRO A 94 0.28 12.36 -23.33
C PRO A 94 1.00 12.74 -24.63
#